data_AF-A0A2W0BZB2-F1
#
_entry.id   AF-A0A2W0BZB2-F1
#
_cell.length_a   1.000
_cell.length_b   1.000
_cell.length_c   1.000
_cell.angle_alpha   90.00
_cell.angle_beta   90.00
_cell.angle_gamma   90.00
#
_symmetry.space_group_name_H-M   'P 1'
#
loop_
_entity.id
_entity.type
_entity.pdbx_description
1 polymer ?
#
loop_
_entity_poly.entity_id
_entity_poly.type
_entity_poly.pdbx_seq_one_letter_code
_entity_poly.pdbx_strand_id
1 'polypeptide(L)'
;MMCRQFWPGGSRMATSLREELLASHEEFRRLAEEHSHYCQRLEVLTHKPYPSTEEQLEEVRLKKLKLRLKDQMESIEQQQRQLHQVA
;
A
#
# COMPACT_ATOMS: atom_id res chain seq x y z
N MET A 1 5.30 10.01 3.11
CA MET A 1 5.70 9.05 4.15
C MET A 1 4.82 7.81 3.99
N MET A 2 5.31 6.78 3.29
CA MET A 2 4.62 5.50 3.14
C MET A 2 5.33 4.51 4.07
N CYS A 3 4.58 3.76 4.90
CA CYS A 3 5.13 2.88 5.93
C CYS A 3 6.35 2.09 5.45
N ARG A 4 7.53 2.46 5.97
CA ARG A 4 8.80 1.82 5.62
C ARG A 4 8.97 0.44 6.25
N GLN A 5 8.13 0.06 7.22
CA GLN A 5 8.39 -1.08 8.11
C GLN A 5 8.00 -2.47 7.58
N PHE A 6 7.27 -2.60 6.47
CA PHE A 6 6.72 -3.91 6.08
C PHE A 6 7.00 -4.36 4.65
N TRP A 7 8.02 -3.81 3.99
CA TRP A 7 8.38 -4.21 2.63
C TRP A 7 9.70 -5.00 2.59
N PRO A 8 9.69 -6.32 2.86
CA PRO A 8 10.82 -7.18 2.58
C PRO A 8 10.80 -7.52 1.07
N GLY A 9 11.52 -6.76 0.25
CA GLY A 9 11.65 -7.05 -1.19
C GLY A 9 11.29 -5.87 -2.08
N GLY A 10 12.14 -4.83 -2.06
CA GLY A 10 11.90 -3.53 -2.68
C GLY A 10 11.56 -3.57 -4.18
N SER A 11 10.30 -3.25 -4.50
CA SER A 11 9.98 -2.58 -5.77
C SER A 11 9.84 -1.11 -5.42
N ARG A 12 10.89 -0.32 -5.69
CA ARG A 12 10.77 1.14 -5.68
C ARG A 12 9.83 1.50 -6.83
N MET A 13 8.57 1.75 -6.51
CA MET A 13 7.60 2.27 -7.47
C MET A 13 8.17 3.55 -8.09
N ALA A 14 8.02 3.72 -9.40
CA ALA A 14 8.40 4.95 -10.08
C ALA A 14 7.43 6.04 -9.62
N THR A 15 7.94 7.06 -8.92
CA THR A 15 7.12 8.14 -8.35
C THR A 15 6.30 8.86 -9.41
N SER A 16 6.84 9.02 -10.63
CA SER A 16 6.20 9.73 -11.74
C SER A 16 4.92 9.04 -12.24
N LEU A 17 4.99 7.75 -12.55
CA LEU A 17 3.83 6.98 -13.02
C LEU A 17 2.77 6.85 -11.92
N ARG A 18 3.22 6.78 -10.67
CA ARG A 18 2.33 6.82 -9.50
C ARG A 18 1.59 8.14 -9.37
N GLU A 19 2.24 9.28 -9.65
CA GLU A 19 1.59 10.60 -9.64
C GLU A 19 0.56 10.73 -10.76
N GLU A 20 0.87 10.24 -11.96
CA GLU A 20 -0.08 10.20 -13.08
C GLU A 20 -1.30 9.31 -12.78
N LEU A 21 -1.09 8.16 -12.13
CA LEU A 21 -2.16 7.28 -11.68
C LEU A 21 -3.00 7.89 -10.56
N LEU A 22 -2.39 8.62 -9.63
CA LEU A 22 -3.14 9.37 -8.59
C LEU A 22 -4.02 10.47 -9.20
N ALA A 23 -3.55 11.09 -10.28
CA ALA A 23 -4.28 12.13 -11.00
C ALA A 23 -5.40 11.55 -11.87
N SER A 24 -5.12 10.47 -12.60
CA SER A 24 -6.01 9.91 -13.62
C SER A 24 -6.92 8.78 -13.11
N HIS A 25 -6.55 8.09 -12.04
CA HIS A 25 -7.23 6.87 -11.57
C HIS A 25 -7.74 7.03 -10.13
N GLU A 26 -9.06 7.23 -9.98
CA GLU A 26 -9.70 7.40 -8.66
C GLU A 26 -9.51 6.17 -7.75
N GLU A 27 -9.50 4.97 -8.32
CA GLU A 27 -9.26 3.74 -7.56
C GLU A 27 -7.88 3.73 -6.91
N PHE A 28 -6.84 4.18 -7.64
CA PHE A 28 -5.49 4.27 -7.09
C PHE A 28 -5.41 5.26 -5.94
N ARG A 29 -6.16 6.38 -6.04
CA ARG A 29 -6.28 7.37 -4.97
C ARG A 29 -6.91 6.77 -3.71
N ARG A 30 -8.04 6.06 -3.85
CA ARG A 30 -8.70 5.37 -2.73
C ARG A 30 -7.76 4.34 -2.08
N LEU A 31 -7.10 3.51 -2.89
CA LEU A 31 -6.13 2.53 -2.38
C LEU A 31 -4.99 3.20 -1.60
N ALA A 32 -4.52 4.37 -2.06
CA ALA A 32 -3.46 5.13 -1.38
C ALA A 32 -3.93 5.73 -0.05
N GLU A 33 -5.17 6.24 0.01
CA GLU A 33 -5.81 6.73 1.23
C GLU A 33 -6.01 5.59 2.24
N GLU A 34 -6.58 4.46 1.81
CA GLU A 34 -6.74 3.27 2.63
C GLU A 34 -5.40 2.75 3.15
N HIS A 35 -4.37 2.73 2.31
CA HIS A 35 -3.02 2.35 2.72
C HIS A 35 -2.47 3.28 3.81
N SER A 36 -2.72 4.59 3.71
CA SER A 36 -2.33 5.56 4.74
C SER A 36 -3.09 5.34 6.05
N HIS A 37 -4.40 5.08 5.97
CA HIS A 37 -5.23 4.80 7.13
C HIS A 37 -4.79 3.51 7.85
N TYR A 38 -4.57 2.42 7.10
CA TYR A 38 -4.03 1.17 7.67
C TYR A 38 -2.60 1.35 8.18
N CYS A 39 -1.82 2.27 7.61
CA CYS A 39 -0.51 2.66 8.12
C CYS A 39 -0.56 3.21 9.52
N GLN A 40 -1.40 4.22 9.71
CA GLN A 40 -1.55 4.88 11.00
C GLN A 40 -2.07 3.90 12.05
N ARG A 41 -3.01 3.03 11.68
CA ARG A 41 -3.57 2.01 12.58
C ARG A 41 -2.55 0.93 12.95
N LEU A 42 -1.71 0.50 12.01
CA LEU A 42 -0.59 -0.40 12.31
C LEU A 42 0.41 0.27 13.24
N GLU A 43 0.80 1.51 12.99
CA GLU A 43 1.80 2.22 13.79
C GLU A 43 1.39 2.32 15.26
N VAL A 44 0.11 2.58 15.54
CA VAL A 44 -0.44 2.56 16.91
C VAL A 44 -0.31 1.20 17.58
N LEU A 45 -0.54 0.11 16.84
CA LEU A 45 -0.41 -1.25 17.36
C LEU A 45 1.06 -1.64 17.55
N THR A 46 1.92 -1.30 16.60
CA THR A 46 3.35 -1.64 16.62
C THR A 46 4.14 -0.81 17.64
N HIS A 47 3.67 0.39 17.97
CA HIS A 47 4.25 1.22 19.03
C HIS A 47 3.91 0.69 20.44
N LYS A 48 2.93 -0.21 20.58
CA LYS A 48 2.67 -0.87 21.87
C LYS A 48 3.72 -1.97 22.09
N PRO A 49 4.49 -1.92 23.19
CA PRO A 49 5.55 -2.91 23.45
C PRO A 49 5.03 -4.29 23.87
N TYR A 50 3.79 -4.38 24.35
CA TYR A 50 3.14 -5.63 24.77
C TYR A 50 1.76 -5.77 24.13
N PRO A 51 1.68 -6.02 22.81
CA PRO A 51 0.41 -6.30 22.15
C PRO A 51 -0.13 -7.65 22.61
N SER A 52 -1.41 -7.71 22.95
CA SER A 52 -2.12 -8.96 23.23
C SER A 52 -2.16 -9.84 21.98
N THR A 53 -2.44 -11.14 22.14
CA THR A 53 -2.58 -12.08 21.00
C THR A 53 -3.56 -11.56 19.93
N GLU A 54 -4.62 -10.90 20.37
CA GLU A 54 -5.62 -10.28 19.48
C GLU A 54 -5.05 -9.09 18.69
N GLU A 55 -4.22 -8.25 19.33
CA GLU A 55 -3.55 -7.12 18.71
C GLU A 55 -2.48 -7.58 17.70
N GLN A 56 -1.73 -8.65 18.00
CA GLN A 56 -0.78 -9.25 17.05
C GLN A 56 -1.48 -9.84 15.83
N LEU A 57 -2.62 -10.49 16.01
CA LEU A 57 -3.44 -10.96 14.89
C LEU A 57 -3.94 -9.79 14.03
N GLU A 58 -4.35 -8.69 14.67
CA GLU A 58 -4.77 -7.49 13.96
C GLU A 58 -3.61 -6.85 13.19
N GLU A 59 -2.41 -6.78 13.76
CA GLU A 59 -1.22 -6.34 13.03
C GLU A 59 -0.95 -7.20 11.79
N VAL A 60 -1.01 -8.52 11.92
CA VAL A 60 -0.80 -9.46 10.81
C VAL A 60 -1.90 -9.30 9.74
N ARG A 61 -3.16 -9.09 10.15
CA ARG A 61 -4.27 -8.80 9.24
C ARG A 61 -4.05 -7.50 8.49
N LEU A 62 -3.71 -6.42 9.19
CA LEU A 62 -3.43 -5.11 8.59
C LEU A 62 -2.25 -5.17 7.62
N LYS A 63 -1.21 -5.93 7.99
CA LYS A 63 -0.05 -6.22 7.12
C LYS A 63 -0.46 -6.94 5.83
N LYS A 64 -1.34 -7.94 5.93
CA LYS A 64 -1.90 -8.63 4.75
C LYS A 64 -2.79 -7.73 3.90
N LEU A 65 -3.64 -6.90 4.51
CA LEU A 65 -4.46 -5.94 3.76
C LEU A 65 -3.57 -4.96 2.99
N LYS A 66 -2.54 -4.40 3.63
CA LYS A 66 -1.58 -3.55 2.95
C LYS A 66 -0.88 -4.23 1.78
N LEU A 67 -0.52 -5.50 1.95
CA LEU A 67 0.08 -6.28 0.86
C LEU A 67 -0.90 -6.40 -0.31
N ARG A 68 -2.18 -6.72 -0.04
CA ARG A 68 -3.22 -6.76 -1.09
C ARG A 68 -3.42 -5.41 -1.78
N LEU A 69 -3.51 -4.31 -1.02
CA LEU A 69 -3.65 -2.97 -1.60
C LEU A 69 -2.48 -2.63 -2.51
N LYS A 70 -1.27 -3.02 -2.11
CA LYS A 70 -0.08 -2.89 -2.94
C LYS A 70 -0.19 -3.75 -4.21
N ASP A 71 -0.59 -5.01 -4.10
CA ASP A 71 -0.76 -5.88 -5.27
C ASP A 71 -1.78 -5.27 -6.25
N GLN A 72 -2.86 -4.66 -5.75
CA GLN A 72 -3.82 -3.91 -6.56
C GLN A 72 -3.18 -2.68 -7.22
N MET A 73 -2.38 -1.89 -6.48
CA MET A 73 -1.64 -0.76 -7.06
C MET A 73 -0.69 -1.21 -8.16
N GLU A 74 0.02 -2.32 -7.98
CA GLU A 74 0.94 -2.87 -8.98
C GLU A 74 0.19 -3.36 -10.22
N SER A 75 -0.96 -4.01 -10.04
CA SER A 75 -1.82 -4.43 -11.16
C SER A 75 -2.32 -3.25 -11.99
N ILE A 76 -2.74 -2.16 -11.33
CA ILE A 76 -3.14 -0.92 -12.02
C ILE A 76 -1.94 -0.31 -12.76
N GLU A 77 -0.76 -0.28 -12.14
CA GLU A 77 0.47 0.21 -12.78
C GLU A 77 0.83 -0.61 -14.02
N GLN A 78 0.77 -1.94 -13.94
CA GLN A 78 1.04 -2.81 -15.07
C GLN A 78 0.04 -2.56 -16.21
N GLN A 79 -1.24 -2.43 -15.90
CA GLN A 79 -2.26 -2.12 -16.90
C GLN A 79 -2.00 -0.77 -17.57
N GLN A 80 -1.65 0.26 -16.79
CA GLN A 80 -1.33 1.58 -17.34
C GLN A 80 -0.07 1.58 -18.19
N ARG A 81 0.98 0.85 -17.79
CA ARG A 81 2.19 0.67 -18.61
C ARG A 81 1.88 -0.02 -19.93
N GLN A 82 1.00 -1.03 -19.91
CA GLN A 82 0.56 -1.71 -21.14
C GLN A 82 -0.24 -0.77 -22.04
N LEU A 83 -1.20 -0.02 -21.49
CA LEU A 83 -1.98 0.96 -22.26
C LEU A 83 -1.08 2.02 -22.93
N HIS A 84 -0.06 2.49 -22.21
CA HIS A 84 0.85 3.52 -22.71
C HIS A 84 1.95 3.01 -23.67
N GLN A 85 2.14 1.69 -23.79
CA GLN A 85 3.08 1.08 -24.75
C GLN A 85 2.43 0.71 -26.10
N VAL A 86 1.09 0.74 -26.19
CA VAL A 86 0.34 0.25 -27.37
C VAL A 86 -0.20 1.40 -28.24
N ALA A 87 0.14 2.66 -27.94
CA ALA A 87 -0.22 3.85 -28.72
C ALA A 87 1.03 4.50 -29.34
#